data_AF-A0A7X1TZH6-F1
#
_entry.id   AF-A0A7X1TZH6-F1
#
_cell.length_a   1.000
_cell.length_b   1.000
_cell.length_c   1.000
_cell.angle_alpha   90.00
_cell.angle_beta   90.00
_cell.angle_gamma   90.00
#
_symmetry.space_group_name_H-M   'P 1'
#
loop_
_entity.id
_entity.type
_entity.pdbx_description
1 polymer ?
#
loop_
_entity_poly.entity_id
_entity_poly.type
_entity_poly.pdbx_seq_one_letter_code
_entity_poly.pdbx_strand_id
1 'polypeptide(L)' 'MMPGRGYEVSGQERLDEIAYRFYGDPGLWRLIARANNIADPLRLQPGQVIWIPAAPGRRQP' A
#
# COMPACT_ATOMS: atom_id res chain seq x y z
N MET A 1 12.06 -0.48 13.87
CA MET A 1 10.72 -0.87 13.38
C MET A 1 10.23 0.22 12.45
N MET A 2 9.95 -0.08 11.19
CA MET A 2 9.38 0.93 10.28
C MET A 2 7.91 1.16 10.65
N PRO A 3 7.45 2.40 10.91
CA PRO A 3 6.04 2.65 11.16
C PRO A 3 5.21 2.28 9.93
N GLY A 4 4.11 1.58 10.15
CA GLY A 4 3.21 1.12 9.10
C GLY A 4 2.01 0.38 9.70
N ARG A 5 1.09 -0.04 8.84
CA ARG A 5 -0.12 -0.76 9.24
C ARG A 5 -0.39 -1.90 8.27
N GLY A 6 -0.85 -3.04 8.77
CA GLY A 6 -1.40 -4.11 7.94
C GLY A 6 -2.77 -3.70 7.39
N TYR A 7 -2.94 -3.83 6.08
CA TYR A 7 -4.20 -3.61 5.37
C TYR A 7 -4.63 -4.88 4.66
N GLU A 8 -5.87 -5.29 4.85
CA GLU A 8 -6.48 -6.37 4.09
C GLU A 8 -7.08 -5.78 2.81
N VAL A 9 -6.66 -6.30 1.66
CA VAL A 9 -7.14 -5.90 0.35
C VAL A 9 -8.61 -6.31 0.21
N SER A 10 -9.52 -5.35 0.02
CA SER A 10 -10.93 -5.66 -0.18
C SER A 10 -11.24 -5.79 -1.68
N GLY A 11 -11.69 -6.97 -2.10
CA GLY A 11 -12.14 -7.18 -3.47
C GLY A 11 -11.05 -6.92 -4.53
N GLN A 12 -11.42 -6.19 -5.59
CA GLN A 12 -10.56 -5.85 -6.74
C GLN A 12 -9.73 -4.57 -6.55
N GLU A 13 -9.45 -4.16 -5.31
CA GLU A 13 -8.61 -2.98 -5.03
C GLU A 13 -7.20 -3.15 -5.64
N ARG A 14 -6.76 -2.11 -6.34
CA ARG A 14 -5.40 -2.06 -6.89
C ARG A 14 -4.45 -1.33 -5.96
N LEU A 15 -3.17 -1.58 -6.14
CA LEU A 15 -2.09 -0.95 -5.38
C LEU A 15 -2.07 0.58 -5.51
N ASP A 16 -2.46 1.13 -6.66
CA ASP A 16 -2.63 2.57 -6.89
C ASP A 16 -3.78 3.18 -6.08
N GLU A 17 -4.91 2.47 -5.98
CA GLU A 17 -6.08 2.90 -5.20
C GLU A 17 -5.78 2.90 -3.71
N ILE A 18 -5.10 1.85 -3.25
CA ILE A 18 -4.61 1.74 -1.87
C ILE A 18 -3.61 2.87 -1.59
N ALA A 19 -2.63 3.10 -2.47
CA ALA A 19 -1.66 4.19 -2.29
C ALA A 19 -2.34 5.56 -2.24
N TYR A 20 -3.34 5.81 -3.09
CA TYR A 20 -4.13 7.04 -3.03
C TYR A 20 -4.93 7.16 -1.72
N ARG A 21 -5.55 6.07 -1.25
CA ARG A 21 -6.31 6.07 0.02
C ARG A 21 -5.43 6.36 1.24
N PHE A 22 -4.24 5.77 1.30
CA PHE A 22 -3.36 5.88 2.47
C PHE A 22 -2.41 7.08 2.41
N TYR A 23 -1.94 7.43 1.22
CA TYR A 23 -0.95 8.49 1.05
C TYR A 23 -1.48 9.72 0.33
N GLY A 24 -2.64 9.66 -0.31
CA GLY A 24 -3.16 10.73 -1.17
C GLY A 24 -2.48 10.80 -2.53
N ASP A 25 -1.54 9.89 -2.82
CA ASP A 25 -0.78 9.85 -4.06
C ASP A 25 -0.76 8.41 -4.60
N PRO A 26 -1.41 8.14 -5.75
CA PRO A 26 -1.42 6.80 -6.34
C PRO A 26 -0.02 6.37 -6.77
N GLY A 27 0.89 7.30 -7.12
CA GLY A 27 2.26 7.01 -7.54
C GLY A 27 3.14 6.39 -6.45
N LEU A 28 2.71 6.46 -5.20
CA LEU A 28 3.38 5.81 -4.06
C LEU A 28 3.08 4.31 -3.94
N TRP A 29 2.32 3.72 -4.87
CA TRP A 29 2.09 2.27 -4.94
C TRP A 29 3.39 1.46 -4.94
N ARG A 30 4.47 2.01 -5.54
CA ARG A 30 5.80 1.38 -5.58
C ARG A 30 6.39 1.17 -4.19
N LEU A 31 6.07 2.03 -3.23
CA LEU A 31 6.53 1.93 -1.85
C LEU A 31 5.91 0.70 -1.17
N ILE A 32 4.60 0.52 -1.36
CA ILE A 32 3.85 -0.63 -0.83
C ILE A 32 4.34 -1.91 -1.52
N ALA A 33 4.50 -1.88 -2.85
CA ALA A 33 4.98 -3.03 -3.61
C ALA A 33 6.36 -3.50 -3.12
N ARG A 34 7.32 -2.57 -2.94
CA ARG A 34 8.65 -2.89 -2.40
C ARG A 34 8.59 -3.40 -0.97
N ALA A 35 7.74 -2.82 -0.11
CA ALA A 35 7.61 -3.24 1.28
C ALA A 35 7.00 -4.65 1.44
N ASN A 36 6.18 -5.07 0.46
CA ASN A 36 5.52 -6.39 0.45
C ASN A 36 6.17 -7.40 -0.50
N ASN A 37 7.27 -7.03 -1.16
CA ASN A 37 7.89 -7.82 -2.22
C ASN A 37 6.90 -8.23 -3.33
N ILE A 38 5.95 -7.35 -3.65
CA ILE A 38 4.97 -7.55 -4.72
C ILE A 38 5.61 -7.12 -6.04
N ALA A 39 5.92 -8.09 -6.89
CA ALA A 39 6.50 -7.84 -8.21
C ALA A 39 5.46 -7.33 -9.23
N ASP A 40 4.22 -7.78 -9.11
CA ASP A 40 3.14 -7.43 -10.02
C ASP A 40 1.99 -6.74 -9.26
N PRO A 41 1.81 -5.42 -9.44
CA PRO A 41 0.80 -4.68 -8.72
C PRO A 41 -0.63 -4.99 -9.14
N LEU A 42 -0.82 -5.66 -10.28
CA LEU A 42 -2.12 -6.08 -10.79
C LEU A 42 -2.54 -7.45 -10.23
N ARG A 43 -1.66 -8.14 -9.49
CA ARG A 43 -1.92 -9.47 -8.90
C ARG A 43 -2.34 -9.42 -7.44
N LEU A 44 -2.87 -8.29 -6.97
CA LEU A 44 -3.49 -8.25 -5.64
C LEU A 44 -4.73 -9.13 -5.62
N GLN A 45 -4.80 -10.03 -4.65
CA GLN A 45 -5.96 -10.88 -4.42
C GLN A 45 -6.82 -10.30 -3.29
N PRO A 46 -8.15 -10.33 -3.41
CA PRO A 46 -9.05 -10.05 -2.28
C PRO A 46 -8.68 -10.90 -1.06
N GLY A 47 -8.67 -10.31 0.13
CA GLY A 47 -8.31 -10.99 1.38
C GLY A 47 -6.80 -11.10 1.63
N GLN A 48 -5.95 -10.60 0.72
CA GLN A 48 -4.52 -10.54 0.95
C GLN A 48 -4.19 -9.43 1.96
N VAL A 49 -3.44 -9.76 3.01
CA VAL A 49 -2.92 -8.75 3.94
C VAL A 49 -1.58 -8.22 3.42
N ILE A 50 -1.52 -6.91 3.22
CA ILE A 50 -0.31 -6.19 2.80
C ILE A 50 0.11 -5.19 3.87
N TRP A 51 1.41 -4.98 4.01
CA TRP A 51 2.00 -3.96 4.85
C TRP A 51 2.03 -2.61 4.15
N ILE A 52 1.40 -1.60 4.73
CA ILE A 52 1.43 -0.23 4.23
C ILE A 52 2.44 0.57 5.06
N PRO A 53 3.66 0.82 4.54
CA PRO A 53 4.67 1.62 5.23
C PRO A 53 4.25 3.10 5.33
N ALA A 54 4.74 3.84 6.32
CA ALA A 54 4.51 5.28 6.34
C ALA A 54 5.20 5.97 5.14
N ALA A 55 4.46 6.83 4.43
CA ALA A 55 5.04 7.62 3.34
C ALA A 55 6.09 8.61 3.89
N PRO A 56 7.28 8.71 3.25
CA PRO A 56 8.29 9.69 3.65
C PRO A 56 7.72 11.10 3.44
N GLY A 57 7.55 11.84 4.53
CA GLY A 57 7.07 13.22 4.50
C GLY A 57 5.62 13.44 4.94
N ARG A 58 4.83 12.39 5.18
CA ARG A 58 3.51 12.57 5.81
C ARG A 58 3.69 12.78 7.31
N ARG A 59 3.94 14.03 7.72
CA ARG A 59 3.62 14.47 9.08
C ARG A 59 2.12 14.30 9.26
N GLN A 60 1.69 13.25 9.96
CA GLN A 60 0.32 13.18 10.45
C GLN A 60 0.20 14.27 11.55
N PRO A 61 -0.64 15.31 11.39
CA PRO A 61 -1.00 16.19 12.50
C PRO A 61 -1.84 15.44 13.54
#